data_AF-A0A2V8SSB9-F1
#
_entry.id   AF-A0A2V8SSB9-F1
#
_cell.length_a   1.000
_cell.length_b   1.000
_cell.length_c   1.000
_cell.angle_alpha   90.00
_cell.angle_beta   90.00
_cell.angle_gamma   90.00
#
_symmetry.space_group_name_H-M   'P 1'
#
loop_
_entity.id
_entity.type
_entity.pdbx_description
1 polymer ?
#
loop_
_entity_poly.entity_id
_entity_poly.type
_entity_poly.pdbx_seq_one_letter_code
_entity_poly.pdbx_strand_id
1 'polypeptide(L)'
;ESDIKSSGIEALLNPRAPVVTVSHQEFFATRDARRRFVQTIEADEGTAEAVEGARMYTLCLPEDLTSAEEFIRSRGLEVGTVTPVEVPFFSPSNRIAMMLVAVSPPRDAEGRAEFESSWTKAALSDEDYRAEITTADAPALMRAGERRTLRVRVRNVGRAVWPARGDARGMYQVNAGDRWLDAEGSRVVNDLDGRAAMPADLAPGGEVELPLDVTAPRAPGEYVLEIDMIHEGVTFFYEKGSRTLRMRVRVEP
;
A
#
# COMPACT_ATOMS: atom_id res chain seq x y z
N GLU A 1 -1.24 -3.46 22.69
CA GLU A 1 -1.54 -4.80 22.14
C GLU A 1 -1.84 -4.64 20.66
N SER A 2 -1.27 -5.51 19.82
CA SER A 2 -1.50 -5.49 18.38
C SER A 2 -2.79 -6.28 18.10
N ASP A 3 -3.87 -5.60 17.78
CA ASP A 3 -5.16 -6.22 17.38
C ASP A 3 -5.09 -6.92 16.02
N ILE A 4 -3.95 -6.84 15.33
CA ILE A 4 -3.75 -7.58 14.09
C ILE A 4 -3.35 -9.01 14.46
N LYS A 5 -4.35 -9.89 14.63
CA LYS A 5 -4.16 -11.33 14.56
C LYS A 5 -3.62 -11.63 13.15
N SER A 6 -2.31 -11.82 13.02
CA SER A 6 -1.70 -12.21 11.75
C SER A 6 -2.27 -13.55 11.31
N SER A 7 -3.10 -13.56 10.28
CA SER A 7 -3.67 -14.76 9.68
C SER A 7 -2.62 -15.45 8.80
N GLY A 8 -2.32 -16.72 9.10
CA GLY A 8 -1.62 -17.57 8.15
C GLY A 8 -2.57 -17.92 7.02
N ILE A 9 -2.32 -17.42 5.80
CA ILE A 9 -3.11 -17.77 4.62
C ILE A 9 -2.79 -19.22 4.26
N GLU A 10 -3.63 -20.19 4.62
CA GLU A 10 -3.68 -21.48 3.93
C GLU A 10 -4.71 -21.37 2.80
N ALA A 11 -4.22 -21.20 1.58
CA ALA A 11 -5.07 -21.34 0.40
C ALA A 11 -5.39 -22.84 0.21
N LEU A 12 -6.58 -23.26 0.63
CA LEU A 12 -7.09 -24.59 0.33
C LEU A 12 -7.45 -24.67 -1.16
N LEU A 13 -6.44 -24.93 -1.99
CA LEU A 13 -6.61 -25.13 -3.43
C LEU A 13 -7.31 -26.47 -3.66
N ASN A 14 -8.61 -26.40 -3.97
CA ASN A 14 -9.36 -27.51 -4.54
C ASN A 14 -9.44 -27.30 -6.07
N PRO A 15 -9.24 -28.32 -6.91
CA PRO A 15 -9.38 -28.22 -8.36
C PRO A 15 -10.75 -27.68 -8.86
N ARG A 16 -11.75 -27.58 -7.98
CA ARG A 16 -13.06 -27.00 -8.24
C ARG A 16 -13.47 -25.87 -7.31
N ALA A 17 -12.78 -25.64 -6.18
CA ALA A 17 -13.19 -24.63 -5.22
C ALA A 17 -12.27 -23.39 -5.27
N PRO A 18 -12.84 -22.19 -5.11
CA PRO A 18 -12.13 -20.93 -5.07
C PRO A 18 -11.11 -20.69 -3.95
N VAL A 19 -10.32 -19.60 -4.05
CA VAL A 19 -9.32 -19.20 -3.03
C VAL A 19 -10.04 -18.89 -1.72
N VAL A 20 -9.69 -19.63 -0.66
CA VAL A 20 -10.22 -19.41 0.69
C VAL A 20 -9.10 -18.88 1.58
N THR A 21 -9.35 -17.77 2.26
CA THR A 21 -8.49 -17.32 3.38
C THR A 21 -9.08 -17.82 4.70
N VAL A 22 -8.28 -18.58 5.45
CA VAL A 22 -8.65 -19.11 6.76
C VAL A 22 -7.74 -18.46 7.81
N SER A 23 -8.32 -17.81 8.81
CA SER A 23 -7.55 -17.13 9.85
C SER A 23 -7.00 -18.08 10.92
N HIS A 24 -7.61 -19.25 11.10
CA HIS A 24 -7.30 -20.25 12.14
C HIS A 24 -7.25 -21.65 11.51
N GLN A 25 -6.13 -21.96 10.83
CA GLN A 25 -5.92 -23.17 10.03
C GLN A 25 -6.07 -24.49 10.83
N GLU A 26 -5.79 -24.45 12.14
CA GLU A 26 -5.85 -25.60 13.03
C GLU A 26 -7.24 -26.26 13.09
N PHE A 27 -8.31 -25.50 12.78
CA PHE A 27 -9.68 -26.02 12.75
C PHE A 27 -9.93 -26.99 11.60
N PHE A 28 -9.04 -27.02 10.61
CA PHE A 28 -9.06 -27.93 9.45
C PHE A 28 -8.08 -29.10 9.56
N ALA A 29 -7.53 -29.35 10.75
CA ALA A 29 -6.60 -30.46 10.97
C ALA A 29 -7.22 -31.85 10.76
N THR A 30 -8.56 -31.96 10.72
CA THR A 30 -9.28 -33.24 10.54
C THR A 30 -9.93 -33.38 9.16
N ARG A 31 -10.06 -34.63 8.68
CA ARG A 31 -10.74 -34.92 7.40
C ARG A 31 -12.22 -34.56 7.41
N ASP A 32 -12.89 -34.70 8.56
CA ASP A 32 -14.32 -34.40 8.68
C ASP A 32 -14.60 -32.90 8.69
N ALA A 33 -13.75 -32.10 9.34
CA ALA A 33 -13.78 -30.63 9.23
C ALA A 33 -13.65 -30.18 7.77
N ARG A 34 -12.67 -30.73 7.04
CA ARG A 34 -12.47 -30.44 5.61
C ARG A 34 -13.67 -30.85 4.76
N ARG A 35 -14.24 -32.04 4.98
CA ARG A 35 -15.42 -32.53 4.23
C ARG A 35 -16.63 -31.62 4.47
N ARG A 36 -16.89 -31.25 5.72
CA ARG A 36 -18.03 -30.41 6.07
C ARG A 36 -17.95 -29.05 5.39
N PHE A 37 -16.77 -28.46 5.39
CA PHE A 37 -16.50 -27.19 4.73
C PHE A 37 -16.73 -27.23 3.22
N VAL A 38 -16.20 -28.27 2.53
CA VAL A 38 -16.43 -28.46 1.09
C VAL A 38 -17.92 -28.56 0.77
N GLN A 39 -18.70 -29.30 1.56
CA GLN A 39 -20.14 -29.42 1.37
C GLN A 39 -20.89 -28.09 1.52
N THR A 40 -20.44 -27.19 2.41
CA THR A 40 -21.06 -25.87 2.55
C THR A 40 -20.81 -25.04 1.29
N ILE A 41 -19.59 -25.03 0.77
CA ILE A 41 -19.28 -24.33 -0.48
C ILE A 41 -20.13 -24.87 -1.63
N GLU A 42 -20.18 -26.20 -1.80
CA GLU A 42 -20.99 -26.84 -2.86
C GLU A 42 -22.49 -26.54 -2.73
N ALA A 43 -23.01 -26.42 -1.50
CA ALA A 43 -24.41 -26.06 -1.27
C ALA A 43 -24.71 -24.59 -1.61
N ASP A 44 -23.77 -23.68 -1.33
CA ASP A 44 -23.86 -22.25 -1.63
C ASP A 44 -23.84 -22.00 -3.15
N GLU A 45 -22.95 -22.69 -3.89
CA GLU A 45 -22.85 -22.64 -5.36
C GLU A 45 -24.13 -23.07 -6.10
N GLY A 46 -24.97 -23.90 -5.47
CA GLY A 46 -26.23 -24.39 -6.05
C GLY A 46 -27.43 -23.44 -5.92
N THR A 47 -27.26 -22.27 -5.28
CA THR A 47 -28.36 -21.32 -5.03
C THR A 47 -28.49 -20.26 -6.11
N ALA A 48 -29.70 -19.72 -6.34
CA ALA A 48 -29.94 -18.66 -7.32
C ALA A 48 -29.29 -17.30 -6.93
N GLU A 49 -28.87 -17.17 -5.67
CA GLU A 49 -28.11 -16.03 -5.13
C GLU A 49 -26.60 -16.24 -5.22
N ALA A 50 -26.14 -17.45 -5.63
CA ALA A 50 -24.75 -17.70 -5.93
C ALA A 50 -24.32 -16.71 -7.00
N VAL A 51 -23.55 -15.70 -6.58
CA VAL A 51 -22.99 -14.69 -7.45
C VAL A 51 -22.24 -15.43 -8.54
N GLU A 52 -22.76 -15.39 -9.76
CA GLU A 52 -22.16 -16.01 -10.94
C GLU A 52 -20.78 -15.37 -11.15
N GLY A 53 -19.74 -15.93 -10.52
CA GLY A 53 -18.40 -15.35 -10.43
C GLY A 53 -17.76 -15.23 -9.03
N ALA A 54 -18.44 -15.56 -7.92
CA ALA A 54 -17.82 -15.62 -6.60
C ALA A 54 -16.86 -16.81 -6.52
N ARG A 55 -15.61 -16.57 -6.90
CA ARG A 55 -14.50 -17.51 -6.75
C ARG A 55 -13.57 -17.14 -5.60
N MET A 56 -14.08 -16.53 -4.54
CA MET A 56 -13.31 -16.33 -3.31
C MET A 56 -14.25 -16.46 -2.12
N TYR A 57 -13.77 -17.07 -1.04
CA TYR A 57 -14.46 -17.06 0.24
C TYR A 57 -13.47 -16.67 1.34
N THR A 58 -13.97 -16.09 2.42
CA THR A 58 -13.23 -16.01 3.68
C THR A 58 -14.02 -16.69 4.78
N LEU A 59 -13.31 -17.20 5.78
CA LEU A 59 -13.90 -17.87 6.92
C LEU A 59 -13.42 -17.18 8.20
N CYS A 60 -14.37 -16.69 8.99
CA CYS A 60 -14.09 -16.02 10.26
C CYS A 60 -14.95 -16.57 11.40
N LEU A 61 -14.61 -16.22 12.63
CA LEU A 61 -15.47 -16.46 13.77
C LEU A 61 -16.66 -15.47 13.74
N PRO A 62 -17.81 -15.81 14.36
CA PRO A 62 -18.97 -14.91 14.42
C PRO A 62 -18.64 -13.53 15.00
N GLU A 63 -17.79 -13.46 16.03
CA GLU A 63 -17.35 -12.21 16.65
C GLU A 63 -16.48 -11.34 15.74
N ASP A 64 -15.81 -11.94 14.75
CA ASP A 64 -14.91 -11.25 13.83
C ASP A 64 -15.63 -10.85 12.51
N LEU A 65 -16.91 -11.18 12.34
CA LEU A 65 -17.65 -10.99 11.08
C LEU A 65 -17.65 -9.53 10.61
N THR A 66 -18.00 -8.59 11.49
CA THR A 66 -18.03 -7.16 11.15
C THR A 66 -16.68 -6.67 10.64
N SER A 67 -15.61 -7.00 11.36
CA SER A 67 -14.24 -6.64 10.99
C SER A 67 -13.80 -7.30 9.68
N ALA A 68 -14.21 -8.54 9.44
CA ALA A 68 -13.93 -9.25 8.20
C ALA A 68 -14.62 -8.59 7.00
N GLU A 69 -15.89 -8.21 7.14
CA GLU A 69 -16.63 -7.51 6.09
C GLU A 69 -16.04 -6.12 5.79
N GLU A 70 -15.68 -5.35 6.82
CA GLU A 70 -15.01 -4.06 6.65
C GLU A 70 -13.66 -4.22 5.94
N PHE A 71 -12.88 -5.25 6.29
CA PHE A 71 -11.62 -5.53 5.63
C PHE A 71 -11.81 -5.90 4.16
N ILE A 72 -12.79 -6.75 3.82
CA ILE A 72 -13.14 -7.09 2.43
C ILE A 72 -13.48 -5.82 1.64
N ARG A 73 -14.39 -4.99 2.17
CA ARG A 73 -14.79 -3.73 1.53
C ARG A 73 -13.61 -2.76 1.38
N SER A 74 -12.71 -2.69 2.35
CA SER A 74 -11.52 -1.83 2.29
C SER A 74 -10.55 -2.19 1.16
N ARG A 75 -10.63 -3.43 0.65
CA ARG A 75 -9.85 -3.89 -0.52
C ARG A 75 -10.57 -3.66 -1.85
N GLY A 76 -11.72 -2.99 -1.83
CA GLY A 76 -12.58 -2.80 -3.00
C GLY A 76 -13.26 -4.10 -3.43
N LEU A 77 -13.44 -5.06 -2.53
CA LEU A 77 -14.16 -6.30 -2.81
C LEU A 77 -15.59 -6.22 -2.25
N GLU A 78 -16.51 -6.94 -2.88
CA GLU A 78 -17.89 -7.07 -2.44
C GLU A 78 -18.06 -8.25 -1.48
N VAL A 79 -18.82 -8.00 -0.41
CA VAL A 79 -19.31 -9.02 0.51
C VAL A 79 -20.57 -9.62 -0.10
N GLY A 80 -20.52 -10.91 -0.42
CA GLY A 80 -21.65 -11.69 -0.89
C GLY A 80 -22.39 -12.39 0.25
N THR A 81 -22.89 -13.59 -0.02
CA THR A 81 -23.61 -14.41 0.96
C THR A 81 -22.75 -14.72 2.18
N VAL A 82 -23.37 -14.62 3.36
CA VAL A 82 -22.75 -14.99 4.63
C VAL A 82 -23.47 -16.23 5.18
N THR A 83 -22.78 -17.36 5.18
CA THR A 83 -23.34 -18.67 5.52
C THR A 83 -22.71 -19.21 6.81
N PRO A 84 -23.49 -19.47 7.87
CA PRO A 84 -22.98 -20.11 9.07
C PRO A 84 -22.49 -21.54 8.80
N VAL A 85 -21.32 -21.89 9.34
CA VAL A 85 -20.70 -23.22 9.21
C VAL A 85 -20.32 -23.76 10.57
N GLU A 86 -20.85 -24.93 10.88
CA GLU A 86 -20.50 -25.71 12.07
C GLU A 86 -19.37 -26.70 11.72
N VAL A 87 -18.16 -26.43 12.19
CA VAL A 87 -16.97 -27.25 11.91
C VAL A 87 -16.68 -28.16 13.11
N PRO A 88 -16.66 -29.51 12.95
CA PRO A 88 -16.27 -30.42 14.04
C PRO A 88 -14.78 -30.28 14.39
N PHE A 89 -14.45 -30.16 15.67
CA PHE A 89 -13.07 -30.00 16.16
C PHE A 89 -12.68 -31.11 17.13
N PHE A 90 -11.90 -32.08 16.63
CA PHE A 90 -11.41 -33.28 17.34
C PHE A 90 -12.47 -34.22 17.95
N SER A 91 -13.77 -33.88 17.94
CA SER A 91 -14.87 -34.79 18.31
C SER A 91 -16.21 -34.41 17.67
N PRO A 92 -17.22 -35.32 17.64
CA PRO A 92 -18.56 -35.01 17.11
C PRO A 92 -19.37 -34.00 17.95
N SER A 93 -19.05 -33.88 19.24
CA SER A 93 -19.72 -33.01 20.21
C SER A 93 -19.08 -31.64 20.32
N ASN A 94 -17.80 -31.50 19.96
CA ASN A 94 -17.10 -30.24 19.97
C ASN A 94 -17.15 -29.61 18.57
N ARG A 95 -17.94 -28.54 18.43
CA ARG A 95 -18.15 -27.84 17.16
C ARG A 95 -17.80 -26.38 17.32
N ILE A 96 -17.18 -25.83 16.28
CA ILE A 96 -16.84 -24.43 16.20
C ILE A 96 -17.79 -23.79 15.19
N ALA A 97 -18.54 -22.79 15.65
CA ALA A 97 -19.36 -21.95 14.79
C ALA A 97 -18.45 -20.98 14.03
N MET A 98 -18.62 -20.90 12.73
CA MET A 98 -17.87 -20.03 11.83
C MET A 98 -18.80 -19.36 10.84
N MET A 99 -18.36 -18.26 10.23
CA MET A 99 -19.07 -17.56 9.16
C MET A 99 -18.27 -17.71 7.87
N LEU A 100 -18.85 -18.37 6.88
CA LEU A 100 -18.32 -18.44 5.52
C LEU A 100 -18.88 -17.25 4.74
N VAL A 101 -18.00 -16.34 4.32
CA VAL A 101 -18.37 -15.13 3.60
C VAL A 101 -17.93 -15.26 2.15
N ALA A 102 -18.87 -15.23 1.22
CA ALA A 102 -18.58 -15.15 -0.20
C ALA A 102 -17.99 -13.78 -0.56
N VAL A 103 -16.96 -13.77 -1.40
CA VAL A 103 -16.25 -12.56 -1.80
C VAL A 103 -16.15 -12.52 -3.32
N SER A 104 -16.55 -11.40 -3.90
CA SER A 104 -16.41 -11.14 -5.34
C SER A 104 -15.73 -9.80 -5.57
N PRO A 105 -14.98 -9.64 -6.67
CA PRO A 105 -14.63 -8.30 -7.10
C PRO A 105 -15.88 -7.57 -7.62
N PRO A 106 -15.88 -6.23 -7.67
CA PRO A 106 -17.08 -5.47 -7.97
C PRO A 106 -17.64 -5.79 -9.36
N ARG A 107 -18.97 -5.77 -9.47
CA ARG A 107 -19.66 -6.13 -10.72
C ARG A 107 -19.81 -4.93 -11.67
N ASP A 108 -19.98 -3.74 -11.13
CA ASP A 108 -20.09 -2.53 -11.93
C ASP A 108 -18.71 -2.00 -12.35
N ALA A 109 -18.67 -1.26 -13.47
CA ALA A 109 -17.42 -0.80 -14.07
C ALA A 109 -16.67 0.21 -13.19
N GLU A 110 -17.38 1.02 -12.40
CA GLU A 110 -16.80 2.02 -11.50
C GLU A 110 -16.13 1.34 -10.32
N GLY A 111 -16.83 0.42 -9.64
CA GLY A 111 -16.28 -0.42 -8.60
C GLY A 111 -15.13 -1.30 -9.10
N ARG A 112 -15.18 -1.78 -10.35
CA ARG A 112 -14.07 -2.57 -10.92
C ARG A 112 -12.82 -1.74 -11.12
N ALA A 113 -12.96 -0.52 -11.64
CA ALA A 113 -11.85 0.41 -11.76
C ALA A 113 -11.29 0.82 -10.39
N GLU A 114 -12.16 1.02 -9.39
CA GLU A 114 -11.74 1.30 -8.02
C GLU A 114 -10.99 0.11 -7.39
N PHE A 115 -11.49 -1.12 -7.57
CA PHE A 115 -10.82 -2.36 -7.16
C PHE A 115 -9.45 -2.52 -7.84
N GLU A 116 -9.35 -2.27 -9.14
CA GLU A 116 -8.08 -2.32 -9.88
C GLU A 116 -7.12 -1.19 -9.47
N SER A 117 -7.64 -0.06 -8.97
CA SER A 117 -6.84 1.01 -8.38
C SER A 117 -6.45 0.75 -6.90
N SER A 118 -7.11 -0.20 -6.23
CA SER A 118 -6.82 -0.50 -4.82
C SER A 118 -5.45 -1.17 -4.65
N TRP A 119 -4.96 -1.87 -5.67
CA TRP A 119 -3.59 -2.40 -5.78
C TRP A 119 -2.55 -1.31 -6.00
N THR A 120 -2.97 -0.12 -6.45
CA THR A 120 -2.10 1.07 -6.57
C THR A 120 -1.75 1.66 -5.19
N LYS A 121 -2.44 1.23 -4.13
CA LYS A 121 -2.17 1.59 -2.72
C LYS A 121 -1.21 0.58 -2.04
N ALA A 122 -0.18 0.16 -2.77
CA ALA A 122 0.83 -0.79 -2.29
C ALA A 122 2.23 -0.34 -2.68
N ALA A 123 3.23 -0.86 -1.97
CA ALA A 123 4.62 -0.62 -2.32
C ALA A 123 4.91 -1.13 -3.76
N LEU A 124 5.61 -0.33 -4.54
CA LEU A 124 6.19 -0.77 -5.82
C LEU A 124 7.29 -1.81 -5.55
N SER A 125 7.71 -2.54 -6.59
CA SER A 125 8.92 -3.37 -6.50
C SER A 125 10.15 -2.49 -6.26
N ASP A 126 11.14 -3.00 -5.51
CA ASP A 126 12.34 -2.23 -5.15
C ASP A 126 13.10 -1.67 -6.38
N GLU A 127 13.02 -2.36 -7.52
CA GLU A 127 13.62 -1.94 -8.79
C GLU A 127 12.88 -0.78 -9.48
N ASP A 128 11.64 -0.50 -9.12
CA ASP A 128 10.79 0.54 -9.74
C ASP A 128 10.93 1.90 -9.08
N TYR A 129 11.54 1.96 -7.90
CA TYR A 129 11.94 3.21 -7.26
C TYR A 129 13.22 3.74 -7.90
N ARG A 130 13.13 4.22 -9.14
CA ARG A 130 14.29 4.77 -9.88
C ARG A 130 13.93 6.11 -10.49
N ALA A 131 14.49 7.17 -9.93
CA ALA A 131 14.30 8.53 -10.39
C ALA A 131 15.60 9.12 -10.97
N GLU A 132 15.45 9.94 -12.00
CA GLU A 132 16.47 10.93 -12.34
C GLU A 132 15.93 12.31 -11.96
N ILE A 133 16.66 13.01 -11.10
CA ILE A 133 16.26 14.30 -10.55
C ILE A 133 17.29 15.34 -10.96
N THR A 134 16.84 16.43 -11.57
CA THR A 134 17.69 17.53 -12.00
C THR A 134 17.04 18.88 -11.66
N THR A 135 17.84 19.93 -11.54
CA THR A 135 17.33 21.29 -11.41
C THR A 135 18.27 22.26 -12.11
N ALA A 136 17.70 23.32 -12.69
CA ALA A 136 18.46 24.45 -13.20
C ALA A 136 18.69 25.54 -12.14
N ASP A 137 17.99 25.47 -11.00
CA ASP A 137 17.91 26.55 -10.01
C ASP A 137 18.70 26.24 -8.72
N ALA A 138 19.73 25.40 -8.79
CA ALA A 138 20.51 24.94 -7.65
C ALA A 138 21.13 26.11 -6.84
N PRO A 139 20.74 26.33 -5.57
CA PRO A 139 21.27 27.43 -4.78
C PRO A 139 22.68 27.09 -4.28
N ALA A 140 23.66 27.97 -4.50
CA ALA A 140 24.97 27.87 -3.83
C ALA A 140 24.98 28.57 -2.46
N LEU A 141 24.04 29.49 -2.24
CA LEU A 141 23.96 30.35 -1.06
C LEU A 141 22.49 30.60 -0.70
N MET A 142 22.19 30.56 0.60
CA MET A 142 20.89 30.95 1.18
C MET A 142 21.10 31.67 2.51
N ARG A 143 20.10 32.44 2.96
CA ARG A 143 20.07 32.99 4.33
C ARG A 143 19.47 32.01 5.32
N ALA A 144 19.83 32.16 6.58
CA ALA A 144 19.30 31.37 7.67
C ALA A 144 17.77 31.42 7.73
N GLY A 145 17.11 30.26 7.61
CA GLY A 145 15.64 30.17 7.58
C GLY A 145 14.97 30.69 6.31
N GLU A 146 15.73 31.02 5.26
CA GLU A 146 15.16 31.41 3.96
C GLU A 146 14.35 30.26 3.36
N ARG A 147 13.14 30.58 2.89
CA ARG A 147 12.34 29.69 2.06
C ARG A 147 12.54 30.04 0.59
N ARG A 148 12.82 29.03 -0.24
CA ARG A 148 13.03 29.18 -1.67
C ARG A 148 12.32 28.08 -2.45
N THR A 149 11.67 28.43 -3.55
CA THR A 149 11.09 27.46 -4.49
C THR A 149 12.13 27.05 -5.53
N LEU A 150 12.38 25.75 -5.66
CA LEU A 150 13.22 25.15 -6.68
C LEU A 150 12.35 24.48 -7.75
N ARG A 151 12.65 24.69 -9.03
CA ARG A 151 12.05 23.90 -10.11
C ARG A 151 12.84 22.63 -10.30
N VAL A 152 12.26 21.52 -9.88
CA VAL A 152 12.89 20.20 -9.93
C VAL A 152 12.26 19.42 -11.07
N ARG A 153 13.08 19.02 -12.04
CA ARG A 153 12.68 18.10 -13.09
C ARG A 153 12.93 16.68 -12.63
N VAL A 154 11.89 15.88 -12.64
CA VAL A 154 11.90 14.48 -12.23
C VAL A 154 11.52 13.62 -13.42
N ARG A 155 12.29 12.56 -13.66
CA ARG A 155 11.98 11.51 -14.63
C ARG A 155 11.81 10.17 -13.94
N ASN A 156 10.74 9.46 -14.28
CA ASN A 156 10.57 8.07 -13.89
C ASN A 156 11.43 7.18 -14.79
N VAL A 157 12.48 6.57 -14.24
CA VAL A 157 13.33 5.60 -14.96
C VAL A 157 13.15 4.17 -14.44
N GLY A 158 12.12 3.93 -13.62
CA GLY A 158 11.62 2.61 -13.25
C GLY A 158 10.68 2.01 -14.31
N ARG A 159 10.03 0.89 -13.99
CA ARG A 159 9.09 0.19 -14.89
C ARG A 159 7.63 0.25 -14.45
N ALA A 160 7.37 0.72 -13.23
CA ALA A 160 6.01 0.97 -12.73
C ALA A 160 5.58 2.42 -12.90
N VAL A 161 4.26 2.63 -13.02
CA VAL A 161 3.65 3.96 -12.92
C VAL A 161 3.76 4.45 -11.48
N TRP A 162 4.11 5.72 -11.28
CA TRP A 162 4.09 6.34 -9.96
C TRP A 162 2.76 7.06 -9.73
N PRO A 163 2.02 6.72 -8.66
CA PRO A 163 0.75 7.36 -8.35
C PRO A 163 0.97 8.80 -7.84
N ALA A 164 0.23 9.75 -8.39
CA ALA A 164 0.21 11.13 -7.91
C ALA A 164 -0.85 11.37 -6.81
N ARG A 165 -1.75 10.41 -6.61
CA ARG A 165 -2.81 10.46 -5.61
C ARG A 165 -2.82 9.18 -4.79
N GLY A 166 -2.94 9.37 -3.48
CA GLY A 166 -2.92 8.32 -2.47
C GLY A 166 -4.30 7.99 -1.95
N ASP A 167 -4.36 7.39 -0.75
CA ASP A 167 -5.60 7.25 0.01
C ASP A 167 -6.10 8.61 0.57
N ALA A 168 -7.24 8.59 1.27
CA ALA A 168 -7.83 9.80 1.86
C ALA A 168 -6.94 10.51 2.91
N ARG A 169 -5.88 9.86 3.38
CA ARG A 169 -4.89 10.42 4.31
C ARG A 169 -3.60 10.86 3.60
N GLY A 170 -3.55 10.75 2.27
CA GLY A 170 -2.37 11.07 1.46
C GLY A 170 -1.30 9.98 1.46
N MET A 171 -1.63 8.75 1.88
CA MET A 171 -0.69 7.63 1.87
C MET A 171 -0.58 7.01 0.47
N TYR A 172 0.56 6.45 0.12
CA TYR A 172 0.81 5.75 -1.15
C TYR A 172 0.86 6.63 -2.41
N GLN A 173 0.91 7.96 -2.27
CA GLN A 173 1.27 8.83 -3.39
C GLN A 173 2.79 9.02 -3.45
N VAL A 174 3.29 9.35 -4.63
CA VAL A 174 4.69 9.73 -4.85
C VAL A 174 4.80 11.25 -4.92
N ASN A 175 5.68 11.81 -4.09
CA ASN A 175 5.99 13.23 -4.02
C ASN A 175 7.51 13.43 -4.17
N ALA A 176 7.93 14.64 -4.53
CA ALA A 176 9.31 15.06 -4.29
C ALA A 176 9.42 15.68 -2.90
N GLY A 177 10.55 15.46 -2.22
CA GLY A 177 10.86 16.09 -0.95
C GLY A 177 12.33 16.44 -0.84
N ASP A 178 12.65 17.31 0.12
CA ASP A 178 14.03 17.65 0.47
C ASP A 178 14.40 17.21 1.87
N ARG A 179 15.71 17.08 2.09
CA ARG A 179 16.35 16.95 3.39
C ARG A 179 17.62 17.77 3.41
N TRP A 180 17.86 18.41 4.55
CA TRP A 180 19.13 19.08 4.80
C TRP A 180 20.05 18.14 5.57
N LEU A 181 21.25 17.94 5.03
CA LEU A 181 22.31 17.16 5.65
C LEU A 181 23.44 18.09 6.11
N ASP A 182 24.25 17.60 7.05
CA ASP A 182 25.50 18.26 7.44
C ASP A 182 26.48 18.42 6.27
N ALA A 183 27.57 19.16 6.49
CA ALA A 183 28.58 19.44 5.47
C ALA A 183 29.17 18.16 4.86
N GLU A 184 29.26 17.09 5.66
CA GLU A 184 29.71 15.76 5.28
C GLU A 184 28.66 14.97 4.49
N GLY A 185 27.40 15.39 4.50
CA GLY A 185 26.28 14.72 3.82
C GLY A 185 25.88 13.41 4.50
N SER A 186 26.13 13.28 5.80
CA SER A 186 26.02 12.04 6.57
C SER A 186 24.82 12.01 7.49
N ARG A 187 24.40 13.16 8.02
CA ARG A 187 23.31 13.26 9.00
C ARG A 187 22.32 14.33 8.62
N VAL A 188 21.03 14.01 8.72
CA VAL A 188 19.93 14.97 8.59
C VAL A 188 19.99 15.97 9.75
N VAL A 189 19.96 17.27 9.44
CA VAL A 189 20.16 18.35 10.42
C VAL A 189 18.87 19.07 10.82
N ASN A 190 17.76 18.80 10.14
CA ASN A 190 16.44 19.33 10.50
C ASN A 190 15.32 18.41 9.99
N ASP A 191 14.11 18.62 10.51
CA ASP A 191 12.87 17.97 10.06
C ASP A 191 12.03 18.93 9.18
N LEU A 192 12.66 19.93 8.56
CA LEU A 192 12.00 20.97 7.77
C LEU A 192 11.85 20.53 6.32
N ASP A 193 11.19 19.40 6.11
CA ASP A 193 11.10 18.80 4.80
C ASP A 193 9.94 19.42 4.00
N GLY A 194 10.26 20.00 2.85
CA GLY A 194 9.29 20.35 1.83
C GLY A 194 8.69 19.12 1.16
N ARG A 195 7.49 19.29 0.59
CA ARG A 195 6.85 18.31 -0.28
C ARG A 195 6.30 19.02 -1.51
N ALA A 196 6.54 18.43 -2.68
CA ALA A 196 5.92 18.83 -3.93
C ALA A 196 5.15 17.64 -4.51
N ALA A 197 3.83 17.78 -4.58
CA ALA A 197 2.96 16.74 -5.11
C ALA A 197 3.00 16.71 -6.64
N MET A 198 2.97 15.52 -7.21
CA MET A 198 2.82 15.37 -8.65
C MET A 198 1.40 15.80 -9.10
N PRO A 199 1.25 16.46 -10.25
CA PRO A 199 -0.04 16.88 -10.76
C PRO A 199 -0.88 15.72 -11.30
N ALA A 200 -0.24 14.67 -11.81
CA ALA A 200 -0.84 13.46 -12.37
C ALA A 200 0.16 12.30 -12.28
N ASP A 201 -0.35 11.06 -12.41
CA ASP A 201 0.46 9.85 -12.39
C ASP A 201 1.59 9.89 -13.42
N LEU A 202 2.78 9.41 -13.02
CA LEU A 202 3.97 9.46 -13.86
C LEU A 202 4.32 8.08 -14.39
N ALA A 203 4.02 7.83 -15.66
CA ALA A 203 4.34 6.59 -16.33
C ALA A 203 5.86 6.37 -16.47
N PRO A 204 6.33 5.11 -16.67
CA PRO A 204 7.72 4.82 -17.00
C PRO A 204 8.24 5.68 -18.17
N GLY A 205 9.40 6.29 -18.00
CA GLY A 205 10.01 7.22 -18.95
C GLY A 205 9.40 8.61 -18.98
N GLY A 206 8.31 8.85 -18.25
CA GLY A 206 7.66 10.16 -18.13
C GLY A 206 8.49 11.17 -17.34
N GLU A 207 8.28 12.46 -17.64
CA GLU A 207 8.92 13.58 -16.97
C GLU A 207 7.91 14.59 -16.44
N VAL A 208 8.22 15.20 -15.31
CA VAL A 208 7.44 16.27 -14.70
C VAL A 208 8.36 17.31 -14.06
N GLU A 209 7.95 18.58 -14.10
CA GLU A 209 8.61 19.66 -13.35
C GLU A 209 7.76 20.02 -12.13
N LEU A 210 8.38 20.00 -10.95
CA LEU A 210 7.72 20.21 -9.66
C LEU A 210 8.30 21.46 -8.97
N PRO A 211 7.45 22.38 -8.48
CA PRO A 211 7.89 23.47 -7.62
C PRO A 211 8.05 22.96 -6.18
N LEU A 212 9.30 22.79 -5.74
CA LEU A 212 9.62 22.32 -4.39
C LEU A 212 10.08 23.50 -3.52
N ASP A 213 9.31 23.78 -2.48
CA ASP A 213 9.68 24.79 -1.48
C ASP A 213 10.62 24.18 -0.44
N VAL A 214 11.85 24.66 -0.41
CA VAL A 214 12.88 24.26 0.57
C VAL A 214 13.11 25.36 1.59
N THR A 215 13.38 25.01 2.85
CA THR A 215 13.68 25.98 3.92
C THR A 215 15.08 25.73 4.48
N ALA A 216 15.98 26.70 4.33
CA ALA A 216 17.34 26.58 4.82
C ALA A 216 17.41 26.45 6.36
N PRO A 217 18.40 25.71 6.91
CA PRO A 217 18.70 25.70 8.33
C PRO A 217 18.80 27.10 8.93
N ARG A 218 18.40 27.26 10.20
CA ARG A 218 18.53 28.55 10.92
C ARG A 218 19.95 28.82 11.42
N ALA A 219 20.78 27.79 11.54
CA ALA A 219 22.18 27.94 11.89
C ALA A 219 22.99 28.20 10.61
N PRO A 220 23.82 29.27 10.56
CA PRO A 220 24.76 29.46 9.47
C PRO A 220 25.79 28.33 9.41
N GLY A 221 26.21 27.96 8.21
CA GLY A 221 27.14 26.85 7.99
C GLY A 221 27.12 26.32 6.57
N GLU A 222 27.93 25.30 6.31
CA GLU A 222 27.90 24.54 5.06
C GLU A 222 26.99 23.33 5.22
N TYR A 223 26.13 23.08 4.22
CA TYR A 223 25.17 22.00 4.24
C TYR A 223 25.05 21.33 2.88
N VAL A 224 24.47 20.13 2.85
CA VAL A 224 24.02 19.49 1.62
C VAL A 224 22.49 19.49 1.60
N LEU A 225 21.91 20.16 0.60
CA LEU A 225 20.51 20.01 0.25
C LEU A 225 20.36 18.77 -0.62
N GLU A 226 19.66 17.77 -0.12
CA GLU A 226 19.34 16.54 -0.83
C GLU A 226 17.86 16.54 -1.23
N ILE A 227 17.59 16.30 -2.51
CA ILE A 227 16.23 16.14 -3.05
C ILE A 227 16.07 14.68 -3.49
N ASP A 228 14.98 14.07 -3.07
CA ASP A 228 14.62 12.70 -3.42
C ASP A 228 13.12 12.57 -3.72
N MET A 229 12.74 11.48 -4.37
CA MET A 229 11.35 11.05 -4.45
C MET A 229 11.00 10.24 -3.19
N ILE A 230 9.78 10.42 -2.70
CA ILE A 230 9.21 9.68 -1.58
C ILE A 230 7.91 9.03 -2.00
N HIS A 231 7.74 7.76 -1.66
CA HIS A 231 6.45 7.09 -1.69
C HIS A 231 5.86 7.15 -0.27
N GLU A 232 4.85 7.99 -0.09
CA GLU A 232 4.35 8.40 1.24
C GLU A 232 3.86 7.19 2.05
N GLY A 233 4.40 7.04 3.27
CA GLY A 233 4.14 5.90 4.15
C GLY A 233 4.82 4.59 3.77
N VAL A 234 5.64 4.59 2.72
CA VAL A 234 6.33 3.39 2.24
C VAL A 234 7.84 3.56 2.41
N THR A 235 8.47 4.45 1.65
CA THR A 235 9.93 4.56 1.60
C THR A 235 10.37 5.82 0.85
N PHE A 236 11.56 6.31 1.17
CA PHE A 236 12.29 7.18 0.25
C PHE A 236 12.96 6.36 -0.85
N PHE A 237 13.09 6.90 -2.05
CA PHE A 237 13.61 6.15 -3.18
C PHE A 237 15.11 5.81 -3.02
N TYR A 238 15.89 6.62 -2.31
CA TYR A 238 17.29 6.30 -2.02
C TYR A 238 17.47 5.02 -1.20
N GLU A 239 16.51 4.69 -0.32
CA GLU A 239 16.55 3.45 0.48
C GLU A 239 16.42 2.20 -0.40
N LYS A 240 15.89 2.38 -1.61
CA LYS A 240 15.73 1.36 -2.64
C LYS A 240 16.80 1.45 -3.73
N GLY A 241 17.81 2.29 -3.54
CA GLY A 241 18.98 2.42 -4.42
C GLY A 241 18.82 3.44 -5.55
N SER A 242 17.79 4.29 -5.53
CA SER A 242 17.71 5.44 -6.43
C SER A 242 18.80 6.46 -6.10
N ARG A 243 19.26 7.21 -7.11
CA ARG A 243 20.13 8.37 -6.88
C ARG A 243 19.31 9.58 -6.48
N THR A 244 19.78 10.30 -5.48
CA THR A 244 19.23 11.59 -5.08
C THR A 244 19.95 12.73 -5.80
N LEU A 245 19.31 13.90 -5.85
CA LEU A 245 19.98 15.13 -6.27
C LEU A 245 20.58 15.81 -5.03
N ARG A 246 21.91 15.95 -4.99
CA ARG A 246 22.61 16.60 -3.88
C ARG A 246 23.29 17.90 -4.33
N MET A 247 23.09 18.96 -3.57
CA MET A 247 23.66 20.29 -3.82
C MET A 247 24.33 20.80 -2.55
N ARG A 248 25.55 21.32 -2.66
CA ARG A 248 26.18 22.03 -1.53
C ARG A 248 25.65 23.44 -1.47
N VAL A 249 25.20 23.84 -0.28
CA VAL A 249 24.63 25.16 -0.04
C VAL A 249 25.27 25.74 1.22
N ARG A 250 25.81 26.95 1.07
CA ARG A 250 26.24 27.74 2.22
C ARG A 250 25.06 28.51 2.77
N VAL A 251 24.86 28.47 4.08
CA VAL A 251 23.86 29.25 4.80
C VAL A 251 24.54 30.38 5.55
N GLU A 252 24.14 31.61 5.25
CA GLU A 252 24.64 32.83 5.89
C GLU A 252 23.62 33.43 6.87
N PRO A 253 24.06 34.29 7.80
CA PRO A 253 23.17 34.98 8.74
C PRO A 253 22.02 35.76 8.09
#